data_AF-A0A521MJP1-F1
#
_entry.id   AF-A0A521MJP1-F1
#
_cell.length_a   1.000
_cell.length_b   1.000
_cell.length_c   1.000
_cell.angle_alpha   90.00
_cell.angle_beta   90.00
_cell.angle_gamma   90.00
#
_symmetry.space_group_name_H-M   'P 1'
#
loop_
_entity.id
_entity.type
_entity.pdbx_description
1 polymer ?
#
loop_
_entity_poly.entity_id
_entity_poly.type
_entity_poly.pdbx_seq_one_letter_code
_entity_poly.pdbx_strand_id
1 'polypeptide(L)'
;MTSPIDDFDAILDAAESAERAPVELEVALGDQVVTFEFIPMDGLEYSDLVATHPPRPTAQTDAGVGFNSHAAVRDLPVKYIRRVVDGERREITQEQWDRAFSRFLGRDVELAATCLWGVNFYTPNARVQQLKKA
;
A
#
# COMPACT_ATOMS: atom_id res chain seq x y z
N MET A 1 -25.61 -5.56 -31.46
CA MET A 1 -24.36 -5.98 -30.80
C MET A 1 -23.67 -4.71 -30.36
N THR A 2 -23.93 -4.28 -29.12
CA THR A 2 -23.18 -3.20 -28.48
C THR A 2 -21.74 -3.68 -28.35
N SER A 3 -20.78 -2.84 -28.76
CA SER A 3 -19.37 -3.15 -28.58
C SER A 3 -19.13 -3.39 -27.08
N PRO A 4 -18.31 -4.39 -26.67
CA PRO A 4 -17.98 -4.63 -25.26
C PRO A 4 -17.42 -3.40 -24.51
N ILE A 5 -17.04 -2.35 -25.24
CA ILE A 5 -16.52 -1.09 -24.72
C ILE A 5 -17.64 -0.16 -24.18
N ASP A 6 -18.89 -0.33 -24.62
CA ASP A 6 -20.00 0.57 -24.25
C ASP A 6 -20.83 0.08 -23.05
N ASP A 7 -20.60 -1.15 -22.58
CA ASP A 7 -21.27 -1.70 -21.40
C ASP A 7 -20.47 -1.38 -20.13
N PHE A 8 -20.67 -0.16 -19.62
CA PHE A 8 -19.92 0.32 -18.45
C PHE A 8 -20.25 -0.45 -17.18
N ASP A 9 -21.48 -0.95 -17.04
CA ASP A 9 -21.87 -1.76 -15.87
C ASP A 9 -21.09 -3.08 -15.84
N ALA A 10 -20.98 -3.77 -16.98
CA ALA A 10 -20.14 -4.98 -17.08
C ALA A 10 -18.65 -4.68 -16.79
N ILE A 11 -18.15 -3.50 -17.18
CA ILE A 11 -16.78 -3.06 -16.85
C ILE A 11 -16.62 -2.85 -15.34
N LEU A 12 -17.61 -2.28 -14.67
CA LEU A 12 -17.59 -2.06 -13.21
C LEU A 12 -17.64 -3.38 -12.44
N ASP A 13 -18.50 -4.32 -12.83
CA ASP A 13 -18.59 -5.65 -12.21
C ASP A 13 -17.27 -6.43 -12.35
N ALA A 14 -16.62 -6.34 -13.52
CA ALA A 14 -15.30 -6.92 -13.74
C ALA A 14 -14.20 -6.24 -12.92
N ALA A 15 -14.33 -4.94 -12.64
CA ALA A 15 -13.38 -4.20 -11.82
C ALA A 15 -13.51 -4.55 -10.33
N GLU A 16 -14.72 -4.82 -9.84
CA GLU A 16 -14.96 -5.22 -8.45
C GLU A 16 -14.35 -6.59 -8.12
N SER A 17 -14.38 -7.52 -9.07
CA SER A 17 -13.81 -8.87 -8.93
C SER A 17 -12.29 -8.95 -9.19
N ALA A 18 -11.66 -7.87 -9.66
CA ALA A 18 -10.24 -7.89 -10.01
C ALA A 18 -9.36 -7.96 -8.76
N GLU A 19 -8.61 -9.06 -8.62
CA GLU A 19 -7.61 -9.21 -7.57
C GLU A 19 -6.56 -8.11 -7.69
N ARG A 20 -6.28 -7.43 -6.56
CA ARG A 20 -5.31 -6.35 -6.51
C ARG A 20 -4.01 -6.88 -5.91
N ALA A 21 -2.94 -6.84 -6.70
CA ALA A 21 -1.66 -7.43 -6.32
C ALA A 21 -1.07 -6.72 -5.09
N PRO A 22 -0.75 -7.46 -4.02
CA PRO A 22 -0.08 -6.88 -2.86
C PRO A 22 1.39 -6.58 -3.11
N VAL A 23 2.02 -5.85 -2.18
CA VAL A 23 3.48 -5.61 -2.14
C VAL A 23 4.02 -6.11 -0.80
N GLU A 24 5.10 -6.89 -0.85
CA GLU A 24 5.72 -7.45 0.35
C GLU A 24 6.86 -6.56 0.90
N LEU A 25 7.04 -6.61 2.21
CA LEU A 25 8.11 -5.99 2.97
C LEU A 25 8.67 -7.01 3.95
N GLU A 26 9.96 -7.32 3.85
CA GLU A 26 10.66 -8.15 4.83
C GLU A 26 11.43 -7.26 5.82
N VAL A 27 11.21 -7.48 7.12
CA VAL A 27 11.90 -6.74 8.19
C VAL A 27 12.47 -7.71 9.22
N ALA A 28 13.69 -7.46 9.68
CA ALA A 28 14.28 -8.16 10.81
C ALA A 28 13.73 -7.59 12.13
N LEU A 29 13.01 -8.40 12.91
CA LEU A 29 12.49 -8.06 14.23
C LEU A 29 13.05 -9.04 15.27
N GLY A 30 14.08 -8.59 16.00
CA GLY A 30 14.83 -9.46 16.90
C GLY A 30 15.72 -10.42 16.12
N ASP A 31 15.55 -11.71 16.34
CA ASP A 31 16.26 -12.80 15.66
C ASP A 31 15.45 -13.42 14.50
N GLN A 32 14.32 -12.80 14.12
CA GLN A 32 13.41 -13.31 13.10
C GLN A 32 13.24 -12.32 11.95
N VAL A 33 13.08 -12.85 10.73
CA VAL A 33 12.57 -12.09 9.58
C VAL A 33 11.05 -12.20 9.58
N VAL A 34 10.37 -11.06 9.49
CA VAL A 34 8.92 -10.95 9.40
C VAL A 34 8.55 -10.33 8.07
N THR A 35 7.70 -11.01 7.32
CA THR A 35 7.16 -10.51 6.06
C THR A 35 5.80 -9.87 6.31
N PHE A 36 5.67 -8.61 5.91
CA PHE A 36 4.41 -7.87 5.86
C PHE A 36 3.94 -7.75 4.41
N GLU A 37 2.66 -7.96 4.17
CA GLU A 37 2.02 -7.79 2.89
C GLU A 37 1.12 -6.55 2.95
N PHE A 38 1.36 -5.58 2.06
CA PHE A 38 0.58 -4.37 1.90
C PHE A 38 -0.46 -4.58 0.81
N ILE A 39 -1.71 -4.28 1.12
CA ILE A 39 -2.86 -4.45 0.22
C ILE A 39 -3.30 -3.05 -0.29
N PRO A 40 -3.70 -2.92 -1.57
CA PRO A 40 -4.20 -1.65 -2.09
C PRO A 40 -5.39 -1.12 -1.30
N MET A 41 -5.33 0.16 -0.96
CA MET A 41 -6.40 0.84 -0.24
C MET A 41 -7.58 1.16 -1.16
N ASP A 42 -8.73 1.45 -0.55
CA ASP A 42 -9.72 2.27 -1.23
C ASP A 42 -9.13 3.65 -1.58
N GLY A 43 -9.49 4.19 -2.74
CA GLY A 43 -8.91 5.44 -3.24
C GLY A 43 -9.24 6.64 -2.35
N LEU A 44 -10.44 6.69 -1.76
CA LEU A 44 -10.83 7.77 -0.86
C LEU A 44 -10.13 7.64 0.48
N GLU A 45 -10.04 6.42 1.03
CA GLU A 45 -9.31 6.19 2.28
C GLU A 45 -7.82 6.51 2.16
N TYR A 46 -7.20 6.21 1.01
CA TYR A 46 -5.82 6.61 0.74
C TYR A 46 -5.69 8.13 0.66
N SER A 47 -6.60 8.80 -0.05
CA SER A 47 -6.62 10.25 -0.18
C SER A 47 -6.76 10.94 1.19
N ASP A 48 -7.65 10.42 2.05
CA ASP A 48 -7.85 10.93 3.40
C ASP A 48 -6.60 10.72 4.27
N LEU A 49 -5.99 9.53 4.21
CA LEU A 49 -4.76 9.22 4.93
C LEU A 49 -3.66 10.24 4.58
N VAL A 50 -3.34 10.42 3.30
CA VAL A 50 -2.25 11.33 2.90
C VAL A 50 -2.58 12.80 3.19
N ALA A 51 -3.85 13.20 3.15
CA ALA A 51 -4.27 14.55 3.51
C ALA A 51 -4.04 14.88 5.00
N THR A 52 -4.14 13.88 5.89
CA THR A 52 -3.85 14.07 7.32
C THR A 52 -2.35 14.13 7.66
N HIS A 53 -1.47 13.81 6.69
CA HIS A 53 -0.03 13.79 6.88
C HIS A 53 0.70 14.71 5.89
N PRO A 54 0.57 16.04 6.02
CA PRO A 54 1.21 16.98 5.10
C PRO A 54 2.75 16.82 5.09
N PRO A 55 3.40 17.22 3.98
CA PRO A 55 4.85 17.10 3.85
C PRO A 55 5.58 17.92 4.92
N ARG A 56 6.64 17.36 5.51
CA ARG A 56 7.47 18.07 6.49
C ARG A 56 8.29 19.15 5.78
N PRO A 57 8.43 20.35 6.38
CA PRO A 57 9.30 21.39 5.83
C PRO A 57 10.71 20.84 5.62
N THR A 58 11.29 21.08 4.44
CA THR A 58 12.68 20.71 4.06
C THR A 58 12.98 19.21 3.92
N ALA A 59 12.02 18.32 4.17
CA ALA A 59 12.22 16.88 3.96
C ALA A 59 12.21 16.54 2.46
N GLN A 60 13.37 16.16 1.92
CA GLN A 60 13.50 15.80 0.49
C GLN A 60 12.66 14.58 0.12
N THR A 61 12.50 13.62 1.03
CA THR A 61 11.67 12.42 0.85
C THR A 61 10.21 12.77 0.60
N ASP A 62 9.72 13.83 1.23
CA ASP A 62 8.31 14.22 1.19
C ASP A 62 8.00 15.04 -0.08
N ALA A 63 9.00 15.77 -0.59
CA ALA A 63 8.86 16.62 -1.76
C ALA A 63 8.49 15.84 -3.03
N GLY A 64 8.98 14.61 -3.18
CA GLY A 64 8.71 13.77 -4.35
C GLY A 64 7.31 13.16 -4.37
N VAL A 65 6.71 12.91 -3.19
CA VAL A 65 5.41 12.22 -3.07
C VAL A 65 4.27 13.14 -2.66
N GLY A 66 4.58 14.32 -2.08
CA GLY A 66 3.60 15.35 -1.72
C GLY A 66 3.00 15.22 -0.31
N PHE A 67 3.49 14.29 0.51
CA PHE A 67 3.03 14.04 1.89
C PHE A 67 4.14 13.41 2.73
N ASN A 68 3.96 13.37 4.05
CA ASN A 68 4.87 12.68 4.96
C ASN A 68 4.60 11.17 4.92
N SER A 69 5.25 10.47 3.99
CA SER A 69 5.06 9.04 3.75
C SER A 69 5.45 8.17 4.95
N HIS A 70 6.40 8.62 5.77
CA HIS A 70 6.78 7.92 7.00
C HIS A 70 5.68 7.95 8.05
N ALA A 71 5.01 9.09 8.23
CA ALA A 71 3.86 9.18 9.13
C ALA A 71 2.65 8.41 8.58
N ALA A 72 2.38 8.56 7.27
CA ALA A 72 1.27 7.87 6.63
C ALA A 72 1.39 6.33 6.72
N VAL A 73 2.59 5.76 6.56
CA VAL A 73 2.76 4.31 6.69
C VAL A 73 2.69 3.82 8.13
N ARG A 74 3.10 4.65 9.10
CA ARG A 74 2.92 4.35 10.53
C ARG A 74 1.43 4.27 10.88
N ASP A 75 0.66 5.25 10.43
CA ASP A 75 -0.76 5.41 10.76
C ASP A 75 -1.69 4.69 9.77
N LEU A 76 -1.13 3.85 8.89
CA LEU A 76 -1.86 3.03 7.94
C LEU A 76 -2.83 2.08 8.69
N PRO A 77 -4.13 2.04 8.33
CA PRO A 77 -5.06 1.10 8.95
C PRO A 77 -4.63 -0.34 8.72
N VAL A 78 -4.46 -1.12 9.79
CA VAL A 78 -3.98 -2.52 9.72
C VAL A 78 -4.85 -3.46 8.88
N LYS A 79 -6.09 -3.08 8.54
CA LYS A 79 -6.88 -3.84 7.56
C LYS A 79 -6.19 -3.94 6.19
N TYR A 80 -5.26 -3.05 5.88
CA TYR A 80 -4.42 -3.06 4.68
C TYR A 80 -3.05 -3.70 4.84
N ILE A 81 -2.78 -4.32 6.00
CA ILE A 81 -1.51 -4.99 6.31
C ILE A 81 -1.81 -6.42 6.72
N ARG A 82 -1.08 -7.38 6.18
CA ARG A 82 -1.07 -8.77 6.66
C ARG A 82 0.34 -9.17 7.04
N ARG A 83 0.48 -10.06 8.01
CA ARG A 83 1.74 -10.76 8.26
C ARG A 83 1.72 -12.09 7.53
N VAL A 84 2.77 -12.42 6.81
CA VAL A 84 2.92 -13.73 6.16
C VAL A 84 3.72 -14.65 7.07
N VAL A 85 3.19 -15.85 7.35
CA VAL A 85 3.84 -16.89 8.15
C VAL A 85 3.65 -18.22 7.43
N ASP A 86 4.73 -18.86 7.01
CA ASP A 86 4.71 -20.14 6.28
C ASP A 86 3.81 -20.11 5.01
N GLY A 87 3.78 -18.97 4.32
CA GLY A 87 2.93 -18.73 3.15
C GLY A 87 1.47 -18.38 3.47
N GLU A 88 1.08 -18.35 4.74
CA GLU A 88 -0.27 -17.98 5.17
C GLU A 88 -0.36 -16.52 5.58
N ARG A 89 -1.39 -15.81 5.08
CA ARG A 89 -1.70 -14.44 5.47
C ARG A 89 -2.41 -14.43 6.82
N ARG A 90 -1.89 -13.66 7.77
CA ARG A 90 -2.45 -13.47 9.11
C ARG A 90 -2.79 -12.02 9.34
N GLU A 91 -3.95 -11.77 9.92
CA GLU A 91 -4.33 -10.43 10.38
C GLU A 91 -3.44 -10.00 11.54
N ILE A 92 -3.21 -8.69 11.63
CA ILE A 92 -2.53 -8.07 12.76
C ILE A 92 -3.41 -6.96 13.32
N THR A 93 -3.26 -6.71 14.61
CA THR A 93 -3.90 -5.59 15.30
C THR A 93 -3.10 -4.30 15.11
N GLN A 94 -3.75 -3.15 15.31
CA GLN A 94 -3.07 -1.85 15.28
C GLN A 94 -1.94 -1.78 16.31
N GLU A 95 -2.16 -2.32 17.51
CA GLU A 95 -1.13 -2.37 18.56
C GLU A 95 0.10 -3.18 18.12
N GLN A 96 -0.10 -4.30 17.43
CA GLN A 96 1.01 -5.11 16.90
C GLN A 96 1.77 -4.35 15.82
N TRP A 97 1.08 -3.63 14.93
CA TRP A 97 1.71 -2.81 13.91
C TRP A 97 2.52 -1.67 14.51
N ASP A 98 1.95 -0.91 15.43
CA ASP A 98 2.63 0.21 16.10
C ASP A 98 3.89 -0.28 16.82
N ARG A 99 3.79 -1.43 17.51
CA ARG A 99 4.94 -2.06 18.17
C ARG A 99 5.99 -2.52 17.18
N ALA A 100 5.62 -3.15 16.06
CA ALA A 100 6.56 -3.55 15.02
C ALA A 100 7.26 -2.33 14.42
N PHE A 101 6.50 -1.33 14.01
CA PHE A 101 6.99 -0.09 13.39
C PHE A 101 7.94 0.67 14.33
N SER A 102 7.69 0.67 15.64
CA SER A 102 8.60 1.27 16.63
C SER A 102 9.98 0.61 16.70
N ARG A 103 10.15 -0.58 16.11
CA ARG A 103 11.40 -1.34 16.04
C ARG A 103 12.05 -1.33 14.67
N PHE A 104 11.41 -0.72 13.68
CA PHE A 104 11.97 -0.59 12.34
C PHE A 104 13.22 0.30 12.39
N LEU A 105 14.24 -0.10 11.65
CA LEU A 105 15.40 0.74 11.40
C LEU A 105 15.08 1.74 10.29
N GLY A 106 15.92 2.76 10.13
CA GLY A 106 15.68 3.82 9.14
C GLY A 106 15.39 3.29 7.73
N ARG A 107 16.13 2.24 7.29
CA ARG A 107 15.87 1.63 5.97
C ARG A 107 14.53 0.90 5.90
N ASP A 108 14.10 0.25 6.98
CA ASP A 108 12.82 -0.47 7.04
C ASP A 108 11.65 0.51 6.93
N VAL A 109 11.77 1.69 7.57
CA VAL A 109 10.78 2.78 7.45
C VAL A 109 10.66 3.28 6.01
N GLU A 110 11.80 3.50 5.33
CA GLU A 110 11.80 3.91 3.92
C GLU A 110 11.20 2.85 2.99
N LEU A 111 11.51 1.58 3.25
CA LEU A 111 10.94 0.47 2.48
C LEU A 111 9.43 0.34 2.73
N ALA A 112 8.97 0.47 3.97
CA ALA A 112 7.55 0.49 4.28
C ALA A 112 6.82 1.63 3.55
N ALA A 113 7.38 2.84 3.58
CA ALA A 113 6.85 3.98 2.83
C ALA A 113 6.84 3.72 1.31
N THR A 114 7.86 3.04 0.80
CA THR A 114 7.93 2.60 -0.61
C THR A 114 6.84 1.59 -0.93
N CYS A 115 6.54 0.64 -0.04
CA CYS A 115 5.45 -0.33 -0.21
C CYS A 115 4.08 0.38 -0.26
N LEU A 116 3.83 1.33 0.65
CA LEU A 116 2.61 2.15 0.66
C LEU A 116 2.42 2.89 -0.68
N TRP A 117 3.48 3.51 -1.20
CA TRP A 117 3.43 4.18 -2.50
C TRP A 117 3.29 3.19 -3.66
N GLY A 118 4.01 2.09 -3.61
CA GLY A 118 4.01 1.05 -4.65
C GLY A 118 2.61 0.48 -4.86
N VAL A 119 1.94 0.14 -3.76
CA VAL A 119 0.64 -0.53 -3.78
C VAL A 119 -0.52 0.40 -4.20
N ASN A 120 -0.45 1.70 -3.85
CA ASN A 120 -1.54 2.66 -4.10
C ASN A 120 -1.33 3.57 -5.32
N PHE A 121 -0.08 3.78 -5.75
CA PHE A 121 0.22 4.73 -6.83
C PHE A 121 0.88 4.05 -8.03
N TYR A 122 1.97 3.31 -7.80
CA TYR A 122 2.74 2.72 -8.90
C TYR A 122 1.98 1.60 -9.62
N THR A 123 1.56 0.57 -8.88
CA THR A 123 0.90 -0.61 -9.45
C THR A 123 -0.38 -0.26 -10.21
N PRO A 124 -1.28 0.61 -9.70
CA PRO A 124 -2.45 1.05 -10.46
C PRO A 124 -2.08 1.76 -11.76
N ASN A 125 -1.11 2.67 -11.73
CA ASN A 125 -0.63 3.37 -12.93
C ASN A 125 -0.02 2.40 -13.95
N ALA A 126 0.79 1.44 -13.49
CA ALA A 126 1.39 0.42 -14.34
C ALA A 126 0.32 -0.44 -15.04
N ARG A 127 -0.74 -0.84 -14.31
CA ARG A 127 -1.88 -1.59 -14.87
C ARG A 127 -2.56 -0.82 -16.00
N VAL A 128 -2.86 0.46 -15.82
CA VAL A 128 -3.45 1.30 -16.88
C VAL A 128 -2.54 1.36 -18.10
N GLN A 129 -1.23 1.53 -17.91
CA GLN A 129 -0.28 1.57 -19.02
C GLN A 129 -0.16 0.23 -19.77
N GLN A 130 -0.28 -0.90 -19.06
CA GLN A 130 -0.32 -2.22 -19.69
C GLN A 130 -1.57 -2.41 -20.54
N LEU A 131 -2.75 -2.05 -20.01
CA LEU A 131 -4.02 -2.14 -20.73
C LEU A 131 -4.09 -1.23 -21.96
N LYS A 132 -3.42 -0.07 -21.95
CA LYS A 132 -3.33 0.82 -23.11
C LYS A 132 -2.48 0.26 -24.26
N LYS A 133 -1.61 -0.72 -23.97
CA LYS A 133 -0.69 -1.32 -24.95
C LYS A 133 -1.21 -2.65 -25.52
N ALA A 134 -2.22 -3.25 -24.88
CA ALA A 134 -2.88 -4.47 -25.31
C ALA A 134 -3.96 -4.16 -26.35
#